data_AF-A0A8C6W845-F1
#
_entry.id   AF-A0A8C6W845-F1
#
_cell.length_a   1.000
_cell.length_b   1.000
_cell.length_c   1.000
_cell.angle_alpha   90.00
_cell.angle_beta   90.00
_cell.angle_gamma   90.00
#
_symmetry.space_group_name_H-M   'P 1'
#
loop_
_entity.id
_entity.type
_entity.pdbx_description
1 polymer ?
#
loop_
_entity_poly.entity_id
_entity_poly.type
_entity_poly.pdbx_seq_one_letter_code
_entity_poly.pdbx_strand_id
1 'polypeptide(L)'
;MELGGRKNLSSTSSDGDRKEENKLEQGIAQDMSSSPKLDRYKIEKKIFSIYGHYPVIRATLRRKGWVEKKFHFLPKILQNVDNNKSADTKENQEIALERLDEIYDVMSSLVKNEVPNLLWTVKRDVVDYHSLTCDQMLNHCGRTVSFTTKIGLCVNMRSLPWYVQANPNTFFPRCYGLCSETEKQEFLDDFRRTVASSILKWVVIHHSYNQNKGNGKEEAKKGDANPKKDPETTDPKPQGLSGQLVDTACKVCQAYLGQLEHEDIDESETSAEALSEDEWNDLIQQYYSLVHGNAFISESRSYFSQCQTLLNKITSVNPQTEIDGLRNIWIIKPAAKSRGRGEFTGLGLLTV
;
A
#
# COMPACT_ATOMS: atom_id res chain seq x y z
N MET A 1 39.37 -28.54 -33.64
CA MET A 1 39.76 -29.90 -34.06
C MET A 1 39.01 -30.88 -33.17
N GLU A 2 38.47 -31.95 -33.77
CA GLU A 2 38.17 -33.26 -33.15
C GLU A 2 37.29 -33.36 -31.87
N LEU A 3 36.79 -34.54 -31.48
CA LEU A 3 35.86 -35.46 -32.19
C LEU A 3 35.37 -36.55 -31.22
N GLY A 4 34.10 -36.96 -31.34
CA GLY A 4 33.55 -38.17 -30.71
C GLY A 4 33.17 -38.06 -29.22
N GLY A 5 32.31 -38.94 -28.68
CA GLY A 5 31.50 -39.96 -29.36
C GLY A 5 31.25 -41.22 -28.50
N ARG A 6 30.20 -41.99 -28.86
CA ARG A 6 29.68 -43.20 -28.19
C ARG A 6 28.86 -42.92 -26.91
N LYS A 7 27.86 -43.73 -26.52
CA LYS A 7 27.44 -45.06 -27.04
C LYS A 7 25.93 -45.28 -26.84
N ASN A 8 25.24 -45.86 -27.82
CA ASN A 8 23.94 -46.51 -27.62
C ASN A 8 24.13 -47.90 -26.98
N LEU A 9 23.09 -48.42 -26.32
CA LEU A 9 22.74 -49.84 -26.33
C LEU A 9 21.24 -50.02 -26.08
N SER A 10 20.67 -51.10 -26.60
CA SER A 10 19.23 -51.39 -26.68
C SER A 10 18.96 -52.88 -26.45
N SER A 11 17.75 -53.28 -26.05
CA SER A 11 16.94 -54.35 -26.72
C SER A 11 15.81 -54.95 -25.85
N THR A 12 14.67 -55.28 -26.50
CA THR A 12 13.79 -56.50 -26.41
C THR A 12 13.61 -57.27 -25.09
N SER A 13 12.48 -57.94 -24.74
CA SER A 13 11.11 -58.15 -25.30
C SER A 13 10.21 -58.67 -24.13
N SER A 14 9.03 -59.31 -24.20
CA SER A 14 8.09 -59.80 -25.26
C SER A 14 6.66 -59.78 -24.65
N ASP A 15 5.57 -59.50 -25.38
CA ASP A 15 4.74 -60.36 -26.28
C ASP A 15 3.89 -61.45 -25.57
N GLY A 16 2.60 -61.60 -25.97
CA GLY A 16 1.63 -62.53 -25.38
C GLY A 16 0.15 -62.10 -25.44
N ASP A 17 -0.54 -62.38 -26.56
CA ASP A 17 -1.97 -62.06 -26.81
C ASP A 17 -2.93 -63.26 -26.52
N ARG A 18 -4.23 -62.99 -26.22
CA ARG A 18 -5.36 -63.95 -26.30
C ARG A 18 -6.75 -63.30 -26.17
N LYS A 19 -7.74 -63.86 -26.87
CA LYS A 19 -9.14 -63.39 -27.02
C LYS A 19 -10.19 -64.38 -26.47
N GLU A 20 -11.47 -64.02 -26.69
CA GLU A 20 -12.68 -64.88 -26.74
C GLU A 20 -13.29 -65.36 -25.39
N GLU A 21 -14.63 -65.49 -25.23
CA GLU A 21 -15.76 -64.82 -25.91
C GLU A 21 -17.09 -64.93 -25.11
N ASN A 22 -18.07 -64.08 -25.47
CA ASN A 22 -19.54 -64.20 -25.38
C ASN A 22 -20.25 -65.18 -24.40
N LYS A 23 -21.25 -64.63 -23.68
CA LYS A 23 -22.63 -65.19 -23.69
C LYS A 23 -23.71 -64.18 -23.24
N LEU A 24 -24.89 -64.26 -23.87
CA LEU A 24 -26.14 -63.59 -23.47
C LEU A 24 -27.02 -64.57 -22.68
N GLU A 25 -27.93 -64.01 -21.86
CA GLU A 25 -29.32 -64.51 -21.75
C GLU A 25 -30.30 -63.33 -21.78
N GLN A 26 -31.59 -63.60 -22.03
CA GLN A 26 -32.66 -62.60 -22.25
C GLN A 26 -33.92 -62.92 -21.43
N GLY A 27 -34.68 -61.88 -21.09
CA GLY A 27 -35.95 -61.97 -20.37
C GLY A 27 -35.81 -61.63 -18.88
N ILE A 28 -36.82 -61.07 -18.20
CA ILE A 28 -38.21 -60.82 -18.59
C ILE A 28 -38.53 -59.32 -18.39
N ALA A 29 -39.38 -58.75 -19.25
CA ALA A 29 -39.88 -57.39 -19.07
C ALA A 29 -41.06 -57.33 -18.08
N GLN A 30 -40.98 -56.44 -17.09
CA GLN A 30 -42.16 -55.90 -16.42
C GLN A 30 -42.05 -54.38 -16.35
N ASP A 31 -43.09 -53.72 -16.87
CA ASP A 31 -43.24 -52.27 -16.82
C ASP A 31 -43.71 -51.86 -15.42
N MET A 32 -42.92 -50.99 -14.77
CA MET A 32 -43.27 -50.35 -13.50
C MET A 32 -42.99 -48.86 -13.60
N SER A 33 -43.86 -48.18 -14.35
CA SER A 33 -44.28 -46.78 -14.19
C SER A 33 -43.16 -45.79 -13.89
N SER A 34 -42.74 -45.05 -14.92
CA SER A 34 -41.79 -43.95 -14.78
C SER A 34 -42.20 -42.95 -13.71
N SER A 35 -41.52 -42.98 -12.56
CA SER A 35 -41.52 -41.85 -11.63
C SER A 35 -40.99 -40.61 -12.37
N PRO A 36 -41.62 -39.44 -12.22
CA PRO A 36 -41.23 -38.27 -12.97
C PRO A 36 -39.79 -37.91 -12.62
N LYS A 37 -38.93 -37.87 -13.64
CA LYS A 37 -37.56 -37.36 -13.53
C LYS A 37 -37.63 -35.84 -13.29
N LEU A 38 -37.91 -35.46 -12.04
CA LEU A 38 -37.92 -34.08 -11.59
C LEU A 38 -36.61 -33.41 -12.05
N ASP A 39 -36.73 -32.24 -12.66
CA ASP A 39 -35.68 -31.65 -13.48
C ASP A 39 -34.28 -31.70 -12.83
N ARG A 40 -33.37 -32.50 -13.40
CA ARG A 40 -31.90 -32.27 -13.27
C ARG A 40 -31.45 -31.01 -14.04
N TYR A 41 -32.34 -30.03 -14.16
CA TYR A 41 -32.25 -28.79 -14.93
C TYR A 41 -31.14 -27.86 -14.41
N LYS A 42 -29.89 -28.06 -14.84
CA LYS A 42 -28.80 -27.05 -14.78
C LYS A 42 -28.34 -26.61 -13.38
N ILE A 43 -28.51 -27.45 -12.34
CA ILE A 43 -27.96 -27.18 -10.99
C ILE A 43 -26.42 -27.27 -10.96
N GLU A 44 -25.84 -28.08 -11.86
CA GLU A 44 -24.46 -28.62 -11.83
C GLU A 44 -23.31 -27.61 -11.62
N LYS A 45 -23.50 -26.32 -11.93
CA LYS A 45 -22.49 -25.26 -11.70
C LYS A 45 -23.02 -23.97 -11.04
N LYS A 46 -24.09 -24.06 -10.21
CA LYS A 46 -24.73 -22.91 -9.55
C LYS A 46 -24.87 -22.99 -8.02
N ILE A 47 -23.96 -23.70 -7.36
CA ILE A 47 -23.96 -23.85 -5.89
C ILE A 47 -22.91 -22.90 -5.30
N PHE A 48 -23.28 -22.15 -4.25
CA PHE A 48 -22.35 -21.26 -3.54
C PHE A 48 -22.41 -21.40 -2.03
N SER A 49 -21.34 -21.01 -1.34
CA SER A 49 -21.30 -20.88 0.12
C SER A 49 -20.64 -19.59 0.56
N ILE A 50 -21.22 -18.94 1.58
CA ILE A 50 -20.70 -17.70 2.16
C ILE A 50 -20.29 -17.92 3.61
N TYR A 51 -19.00 -17.73 3.89
CA TYR A 51 -18.43 -17.74 5.23
C TYR A 51 -18.32 -16.30 5.74
N GLY A 52 -19.42 -15.80 6.31
CA GLY A 52 -19.52 -14.47 6.92
C GLY A 52 -20.77 -13.69 6.53
N HIS A 53 -20.87 -12.45 7.02
CA HIS A 53 -22.05 -11.60 6.83
C HIS A 53 -21.98 -10.78 5.53
N TYR A 54 -22.36 -11.41 4.41
CA TYR A 54 -22.48 -10.77 3.10
C TYR A 54 -23.92 -10.83 2.53
N PRO A 55 -24.91 -10.15 3.15
CA PRO A 55 -26.31 -10.21 2.72
C PRO A 55 -26.53 -9.74 1.27
N VAL A 56 -25.78 -8.73 0.80
CA VAL A 56 -25.87 -8.22 -0.57
C VAL A 56 -25.41 -9.26 -1.60
N ILE A 57 -24.31 -9.97 -1.34
CA ILE A 57 -23.80 -11.04 -2.21
C ILE A 57 -24.79 -12.21 -2.22
N ARG A 58 -25.25 -12.64 -1.04
CA ARG A 58 -26.29 -13.67 -0.83
C ARG A 58 -27.55 -13.39 -1.65
N ALA A 59 -28.14 -12.21 -1.50
CA ALA A 59 -29.35 -11.81 -2.23
C ALA A 59 -29.12 -11.71 -3.75
N THR A 60 -27.94 -11.25 -4.18
CA THR A 60 -27.58 -11.15 -5.60
C THR A 60 -27.42 -12.52 -6.26
N LEU A 61 -26.80 -13.48 -5.57
CA LEU A 61 -26.62 -14.86 -6.06
C LEU A 61 -27.96 -15.61 -6.07
N ARG A 62 -28.74 -15.55 -4.98
CA ARG A 62 -30.12 -16.09 -4.90
C ARG A 62 -30.98 -15.57 -6.07
N ARG A 63 -30.96 -14.26 -6.35
CA ARG A 63 -31.69 -13.63 -7.49
C ARG A 63 -31.22 -14.11 -8.86
N LYS A 64 -29.95 -14.52 -9.01
CA LYS A 64 -29.41 -15.12 -10.25
C LYS A 64 -29.67 -16.63 -10.37
N GLY A 65 -30.51 -17.19 -9.51
CA GLY A 65 -30.84 -18.62 -9.48
C GLY A 65 -29.67 -19.49 -9.04
N TRP A 66 -28.83 -19.00 -8.13
CA TRP A 66 -27.83 -19.80 -7.43
C TRP A 66 -28.38 -20.30 -6.09
N VAL A 67 -28.02 -21.53 -5.71
CA VAL A 67 -28.42 -22.14 -4.44
C VAL A 67 -27.32 -21.98 -3.40
N GLU A 68 -27.68 -21.48 -2.22
CA GLU A 68 -26.75 -21.36 -1.09
C GLU A 68 -26.66 -22.70 -0.34
N LYS A 69 -25.51 -23.35 -0.36
CA LYS A 69 -25.15 -24.37 0.63
C LYS A 69 -24.74 -23.64 1.91
N LYS A 70 -25.69 -23.45 2.83
CA LYS A 70 -25.46 -22.89 4.16
C LYS A 70 -24.65 -23.91 4.99
N PHE A 71 -23.61 -23.44 5.67
CA PHE A 71 -22.98 -24.22 6.75
C PHE A 71 -23.65 -23.85 8.06
N HIS A 72 -24.32 -24.81 8.71
CA HIS A 72 -24.98 -24.62 9.99
C HIS A 72 -23.95 -24.57 11.15
N PHE A 73 -23.15 -23.50 11.20
CA PHE A 73 -22.51 -23.07 12.43
C PHE A 73 -23.60 -22.61 13.41
N LEU A 74 -24.02 -23.51 14.29
CA LEU A 74 -24.79 -23.18 15.48
C LEU A 74 -23.91 -22.38 16.47
N PRO A 75 -24.50 -21.56 17.36
CA PRO A 75 -25.92 -21.50 17.71
C PRO A 75 -26.63 -20.17 17.37
N LYS A 76 -27.96 -20.18 17.47
CA LYS A 76 -28.76 -18.97 17.72
C LYS A 76 -28.37 -18.40 19.09
N ILE A 77 -28.05 -17.10 19.16
CA ILE A 77 -28.27 -16.16 20.29
C ILE A 77 -27.66 -14.81 19.87
N LEU A 78 -28.51 -13.81 19.57
CA LEU A 78 -28.29 -12.35 19.66
C LEU A 78 -29.39 -11.58 18.87
N GLN A 79 -30.66 -11.86 19.18
CA GLN A 79 -31.74 -10.90 19.01
C GLN A 79 -32.19 -10.49 20.41
N ASN A 80 -31.79 -9.29 20.84
CA ASN A 80 -32.37 -8.52 21.94
C ASN A 80 -31.64 -7.16 22.02
N VAL A 81 -32.02 -6.24 21.13
CA VAL A 81 -31.94 -4.79 21.33
C VAL A 81 -33.21 -4.21 20.71
N ASP A 82 -34.01 -3.51 21.52
CA ASP A 82 -35.34 -3.03 21.15
C ASP A 82 -35.35 -2.05 19.97
N ASN A 83 -36.47 -2.02 19.23
CA ASN A 83 -36.86 -0.83 18.47
C ASN A 83 -38.38 -0.75 18.21
N ASN A 84 -39.09 -0.20 19.20
CA ASN A 84 -40.51 0.15 19.09
C ASN A 84 -40.77 1.19 17.98
N LYS A 85 -41.47 0.80 16.89
CA LYS A 85 -42.60 1.54 16.25
C LYS A 85 -43.01 0.94 14.89
N SER A 86 -44.27 1.20 14.50
CA SER A 86 -45.01 0.77 13.29
C SER A 86 -45.12 -0.75 13.10
N ALA A 87 -46.23 -1.35 13.55
CA ALA A 87 -46.44 -2.81 13.53
C ALA A 87 -46.85 -3.35 12.15
N ASP A 88 -48.04 -3.01 11.67
CA ASP A 88 -48.79 -3.77 10.64
C ASP A 88 -48.02 -4.00 9.33
N THR A 89 -47.22 -3.02 8.87
CA THR A 89 -46.41 -3.13 7.64
C THR A 89 -45.10 -3.89 7.86
N LYS A 90 -44.56 -3.90 9.07
CA LYS A 90 -43.30 -4.61 9.40
C LYS A 90 -43.57 -6.09 9.61
N GLU A 91 -44.57 -6.44 10.41
CA GLU A 91 -44.93 -7.83 10.71
C GLU A 91 -45.18 -8.66 9.44
N ASN A 92 -45.90 -8.10 8.46
CA ASN A 92 -46.10 -8.74 7.15
C ASN A 92 -44.80 -8.90 6.32
N GLN A 93 -43.82 -8.01 6.47
CA GLN A 93 -42.51 -8.14 5.82
C GLN A 93 -41.62 -9.14 6.55
N GLU A 94 -41.69 -9.19 7.88
CA GLU A 94 -40.93 -10.10 8.75
C GLU A 94 -41.38 -11.55 8.52
N ILE A 95 -42.69 -11.83 8.55
CA ILE A 95 -43.27 -13.13 8.19
C ILE A 95 -42.91 -13.56 6.75
N ALA A 96 -42.82 -12.60 5.82
CA ALA A 96 -42.40 -12.89 4.44
C ALA A 96 -40.90 -13.22 4.34
N LEU A 97 -40.05 -12.59 5.16
CA LEU A 97 -38.61 -12.89 5.26
C LEU A 97 -38.36 -14.25 5.91
N GLU A 98 -39.09 -14.58 6.98
CA GLU A 98 -39.03 -15.90 7.64
C GLU A 98 -39.35 -17.03 6.65
N ARG A 99 -40.51 -16.95 5.98
CA ARG A 99 -40.92 -17.94 4.95
C ARG A 99 -39.93 -18.04 3.79
N LEU A 100 -39.25 -16.94 3.44
CA LEU A 100 -38.20 -16.97 2.43
C LEU A 100 -36.96 -17.71 2.93
N ASP A 101 -36.47 -17.46 4.15
CA ASP A 101 -35.30 -18.17 4.67
C ASP A 101 -35.58 -19.65 5.03
N GLU A 102 -36.83 -20.02 5.36
CA GLU A 102 -37.29 -21.42 5.39
C GLU A 102 -37.10 -22.09 4.02
N ILE A 103 -37.57 -21.46 2.94
CA ILE A 103 -37.38 -21.95 1.57
C ILE A 103 -35.87 -22.08 1.25
N TYR A 104 -35.04 -21.13 1.67
CA TYR A 104 -33.60 -21.20 1.47
C TYR A 104 -32.90 -22.26 2.35
N ASP A 105 -33.44 -22.63 3.51
CA ASP A 105 -32.97 -23.77 4.33
C ASP A 105 -33.34 -25.13 3.71
N VAL A 106 -34.54 -25.24 3.11
CA VAL A 106 -34.92 -26.41 2.30
C VAL A 106 -34.02 -26.52 1.07
N MET A 107 -33.79 -25.43 0.34
CA MET A 107 -32.86 -25.43 -0.81
C MET A 107 -31.42 -25.79 -0.41
N SER A 108 -30.93 -25.27 0.72
CA SER A 108 -29.63 -25.64 1.28
C SER A 108 -29.55 -27.13 1.64
N SER A 109 -30.63 -27.69 2.17
CA SER A 109 -30.75 -29.10 2.52
C SER A 109 -30.68 -30.04 1.31
N LEU A 110 -31.14 -29.59 0.13
CA LEU A 110 -31.02 -30.33 -1.12
C LEU A 110 -29.56 -30.40 -1.63
N VAL A 111 -28.78 -29.33 -1.46
CA VAL A 111 -27.37 -29.26 -1.90
C VAL A 111 -26.35 -29.64 -0.81
N LYS A 112 -26.81 -30.20 0.32
CA LYS A 112 -25.95 -30.49 1.49
C LYS A 112 -24.75 -31.40 1.20
N ASN A 113 -24.89 -32.33 0.25
CA ASN A 113 -23.83 -33.26 -0.16
C ASN A 113 -22.98 -32.72 -1.33
N GLU A 114 -23.44 -31.68 -2.02
CA GLU A 114 -22.81 -31.16 -3.24
C GLU A 114 -21.62 -30.23 -2.93
N VAL A 115 -20.69 -30.11 -3.88
CA VAL A 115 -19.52 -29.21 -3.75
C VAL A 115 -19.89 -27.80 -4.28
N PRO A 116 -19.72 -26.72 -3.48
CA PRO A 116 -19.95 -25.37 -3.98
C PRO A 116 -18.96 -24.98 -5.07
N ASN A 117 -19.48 -24.47 -6.18
CA ASN A 117 -18.71 -23.92 -7.29
C ASN A 117 -18.15 -22.51 -6.95
N LEU A 118 -18.82 -21.76 -6.07
CA LEU A 118 -18.38 -20.44 -5.61
C LEU A 118 -18.26 -20.39 -4.08
N LEU A 119 -17.07 -20.10 -3.59
CA LEU A 119 -16.75 -19.90 -2.18
C LEU A 119 -16.47 -18.42 -1.92
N TRP A 120 -17.17 -17.83 -0.96
CA TRP A 120 -17.01 -16.43 -0.58
C TRP A 120 -16.72 -16.31 0.91
N THR A 121 -15.52 -15.88 1.30
CA THR A 121 -15.07 -15.81 2.70
C THR A 121 -14.65 -14.39 3.09
N VAL A 122 -14.74 -14.07 4.39
CA VAL A 122 -14.17 -12.82 4.94
C VAL A 122 -12.65 -12.80 4.87
N LYS A 123 -12.00 -13.95 5.08
CA LYS A 123 -10.53 -14.08 5.07
C LYS A 123 -10.08 -15.25 4.22
N ARG A 124 -8.89 -15.11 3.62
CA ARG A 124 -8.20 -16.17 2.86
C ARG A 124 -7.96 -17.45 3.68
N ASP A 125 -7.63 -17.35 4.97
CA ASP A 125 -7.33 -18.48 5.87
C ASP A 125 -8.55 -19.37 6.23
N VAL A 126 -9.75 -19.05 5.75
CA VAL A 126 -10.96 -19.87 5.97
C VAL A 126 -11.05 -21.06 5.00
N VAL A 127 -10.40 -20.99 3.84
CA VAL A 127 -10.39 -22.03 2.80
C VAL A 127 -8.98 -22.16 2.25
N ASP A 128 -8.39 -23.36 2.33
CA ASP A 128 -7.13 -23.62 1.65
C ASP A 128 -7.35 -23.73 0.14
N TYR A 129 -6.81 -22.77 -0.61
CA TYR A 129 -6.91 -22.73 -2.06
C TYR A 129 -6.18 -23.90 -2.75
N HIS A 130 -5.26 -24.60 -2.07
CA HIS A 130 -4.67 -25.84 -2.56
C HIS A 130 -5.63 -27.03 -2.53
N SER A 131 -6.73 -26.96 -1.76
CA SER A 131 -7.76 -28.01 -1.69
C SER A 131 -8.86 -27.89 -2.76
N LEU A 132 -8.82 -26.85 -3.59
CA LEU A 132 -9.87 -26.54 -4.57
C LEU A 132 -9.67 -27.30 -5.88
N THR A 133 -10.80 -27.72 -6.46
CA THR A 133 -10.82 -28.22 -7.85
C THR A 133 -10.77 -27.06 -8.85
N CYS A 134 -10.34 -27.34 -10.09
CA CYS A 134 -10.17 -26.32 -11.13
C CYS A 134 -11.48 -25.61 -11.56
N ASP A 135 -12.64 -26.21 -11.26
CA ASP A 135 -13.97 -25.65 -11.51
C ASP A 135 -14.51 -24.78 -10.34
N GLN A 136 -13.75 -24.63 -9.24
CA GLN A 136 -14.15 -23.85 -8.08
C GLN A 136 -13.56 -22.44 -8.06
N MET A 137 -14.41 -21.46 -7.77
CA MET A 137 -14.08 -20.06 -7.64
C MET A 137 -13.96 -19.67 -6.15
N LEU A 138 -12.90 -18.96 -5.78
CA LEU A 138 -12.71 -18.36 -4.45
C LEU A 138 -12.51 -16.84 -4.61
N ASN A 139 -13.07 -16.04 -3.70
CA ASN A 139 -12.95 -14.58 -3.73
C ASN A 139 -11.59 -14.03 -3.22
N HIS A 140 -10.54 -14.86 -3.12
CA HIS A 140 -9.21 -14.49 -2.65
C HIS A 140 -8.12 -15.05 -3.55
N CYS A 141 -7.12 -14.23 -3.89
CA CYS A 141 -5.89 -14.69 -4.53
C CYS A 141 -4.90 -15.24 -3.48
N GLY A 142 -4.15 -16.30 -3.82
CA GLY A 142 -3.24 -16.96 -2.87
C GLY A 142 -2.13 -16.05 -2.32
N ARG A 143 -1.42 -15.33 -3.20
CA ARG A 143 -0.22 -14.53 -2.86
C ARG A 143 -0.46 -13.02 -3.05
N THR A 144 -1.09 -12.36 -2.08
CA THR A 144 -1.32 -10.89 -2.12
C THR A 144 -0.24 -10.07 -1.40
N VAL A 145 0.57 -10.71 -0.55
CA VAL A 145 1.47 -10.05 0.44
C VAL A 145 2.43 -9.04 -0.20
N SER A 146 2.85 -9.29 -1.45
CA SER A 146 3.74 -8.40 -2.20
C SER A 146 3.14 -7.02 -2.53
N PHE A 147 1.82 -6.85 -2.55
CA PHE A 147 1.18 -5.55 -2.79
C PHE A 147 0.17 -5.13 -1.71
N THR A 148 -0.33 -6.06 -0.89
CA THR A 148 -1.19 -5.75 0.26
C THR A 148 -0.42 -5.52 1.56
N THR A 149 0.91 -5.35 1.51
CA THR A 149 1.73 -4.93 2.65
C THR A 149 2.62 -3.74 2.29
N LYS A 150 2.99 -2.95 3.29
CA LYS A 150 3.81 -1.73 3.12
C LYS A 150 5.20 -2.06 2.58
N ILE A 151 5.87 -3.06 3.17
CA ILE A 151 7.21 -3.50 2.75
C ILE A 151 7.18 -4.17 1.38
N GLY A 152 6.16 -4.99 1.09
CA GLY A 152 6.00 -5.58 -0.26
C GLY A 152 5.82 -4.50 -1.32
N LEU A 153 4.93 -3.52 -1.07
CA LEU A 153 4.67 -2.45 -2.03
C LEU A 153 5.90 -1.56 -2.24
N CYS A 154 6.64 -1.22 -1.18
CA CYS A 154 7.94 -0.53 -1.25
C CYS A 154 8.93 -1.26 -2.20
N VAL A 155 9.16 -2.57 -1.97
CA VAL A 155 10.06 -3.38 -2.80
C VAL A 155 9.56 -3.45 -4.25
N ASN A 156 8.27 -3.70 -4.46
CA ASN A 156 7.67 -3.74 -5.80
C ASN A 156 7.80 -2.41 -6.56
N MET A 157 7.70 -1.26 -5.87
CA MET A 157 7.84 0.06 -6.49
C MET A 157 9.30 0.35 -6.86
N ARG A 158 10.28 -0.03 -6.03
CA ARG A 158 11.70 0.04 -6.42
C ARG A 158 12.02 -0.83 -7.65
N SER A 159 11.44 -2.02 -7.77
CA SER A 159 11.61 -2.91 -8.94
C SER A 159 10.75 -2.55 -10.15
N LEU A 160 9.87 -1.55 -10.08
CA LEU A 160 8.96 -1.18 -11.18
C LEU A 160 9.67 -0.89 -12.53
N PRO A 161 10.83 -0.19 -12.57
CA PRO A 161 11.52 0.12 -13.83
C PRO A 161 11.96 -1.12 -14.64
N TRP A 162 12.05 -2.30 -14.01
CA TRP A 162 12.36 -3.57 -14.71
C TRP A 162 11.16 -4.12 -15.49
N TYR A 163 9.94 -3.66 -15.21
CA TYR A 163 8.70 -4.14 -15.82
C TYR A 163 8.03 -3.09 -16.72
N VAL A 164 8.14 -1.81 -16.36
CA VAL A 164 7.51 -0.68 -17.07
C VAL A 164 8.46 0.51 -17.07
N GLN A 165 8.59 1.20 -18.20
CA GLN A 165 9.32 2.47 -18.31
C GLN A 165 8.54 3.62 -17.63
N ALA A 166 8.46 3.58 -16.30
CA ALA A 166 7.77 4.56 -15.46
C ALA A 166 8.54 4.79 -14.16
N ASN A 167 8.77 6.06 -13.81
CA ASN A 167 9.41 6.43 -12.55
C ASN A 167 8.39 6.32 -11.39
N PRO A 168 8.55 5.40 -10.41
CA PRO A 168 7.61 5.21 -9.31
C PRO A 168 7.41 6.47 -8.48
N ASN A 169 8.46 7.30 -8.34
CA ASN A 169 8.43 8.51 -7.51
C ASN A 169 7.46 9.58 -8.02
N THR A 170 6.95 9.45 -9.26
CA THR A 170 5.94 10.37 -9.83
C THR A 170 4.51 10.15 -9.29
N PHE A 171 4.22 8.99 -8.70
CA PHE A 171 2.87 8.66 -8.20
C PHE A 171 2.85 7.93 -6.84
N PHE A 172 4.01 7.51 -6.33
CA PHE A 172 4.16 6.79 -5.07
C PHE A 172 5.24 7.48 -4.21
N PRO A 173 4.90 8.01 -3.01
CA PRO A 173 5.88 8.60 -2.10
C PRO A 173 7.06 7.65 -1.81
N ARG A 174 8.27 8.18 -1.85
CA ARG A 174 9.48 7.36 -1.68
C ARG A 174 9.53 6.79 -0.27
N CYS A 175 9.93 5.52 -0.17
CA CYS A 175 9.94 4.82 1.11
C CYS A 175 11.02 3.73 1.18
N TYR A 176 11.51 3.52 2.40
CA TYR A 176 12.71 2.74 2.70
C TYR A 176 12.40 1.66 3.75
N GLY A 177 12.78 0.41 3.46
CA GLY A 177 12.68 -0.71 4.39
C GLY A 177 13.84 -0.71 5.37
N LEU A 178 13.58 -0.55 6.66
CA LEU A 178 14.64 -0.52 7.69
C LEU A 178 15.03 -1.94 8.14
N CYS A 179 15.17 -2.83 7.16
CA CYS A 179 15.48 -4.25 7.33
C CYS A 179 16.94 -4.58 7.02
N SER A 180 17.61 -3.72 6.24
CA SER A 180 19.02 -3.84 5.88
C SER A 180 19.75 -2.53 6.17
N GLU A 181 21.06 -2.62 6.44
CA GLU A 181 21.86 -1.42 6.72
C GLU A 181 22.02 -0.55 5.46
N THR A 182 22.06 -1.15 4.27
CA THR A 182 22.08 -0.45 2.98
C THR A 182 20.84 0.43 2.78
N GLU A 183 19.63 -0.11 2.92
CA GLU A 183 18.39 0.68 2.79
C GLU A 183 18.24 1.75 3.89
N LYS A 184 18.83 1.49 5.07
CA LYS A 184 18.91 2.47 6.15
C LYS A 184 19.87 3.62 5.80
N GLN A 185 20.99 3.34 5.13
CA GLN A 185 21.88 4.37 4.60
C GLN A 185 21.22 5.16 3.47
N GLU A 186 20.56 4.50 2.51
CA GLU A 186 19.78 5.18 1.44
C GLU A 186 18.79 6.21 2.02
N PHE A 187 18.10 5.84 3.12
CA PHE A 187 17.21 6.74 3.86
C PHE A 187 17.98 7.88 4.54
N LEU A 188 19.10 7.60 5.23
CA LEU A 188 19.88 8.64 5.93
C LEU A 188 20.42 9.68 4.95
N ASP A 189 20.92 9.25 3.79
CA ASP A 189 21.40 10.14 2.73
C ASP A 189 20.26 10.97 2.14
N ASP A 190 19.07 10.39 1.99
CA ASP A 190 17.90 11.10 1.47
C ASP A 190 17.31 12.08 2.49
N PHE A 191 17.29 11.72 3.77
CA PHE A 191 16.98 12.63 4.87
C PHE A 191 17.96 13.82 4.87
N ARG A 192 19.26 13.56 4.71
CA ARG A 192 20.33 14.56 4.64
C ARG A 192 20.20 15.49 3.42
N ARG A 193 19.93 14.94 2.23
CA ARG A 193 19.59 15.72 1.01
C ARG A 193 18.33 16.56 1.20
N THR A 194 17.31 16.03 1.87
CA THR A 194 16.04 16.72 2.14
C THR A 194 16.22 17.87 3.16
N VAL A 195 17.13 17.74 4.14
CA VAL A 195 17.58 18.85 4.99
C VAL A 195 18.20 19.97 4.15
N ALA A 196 19.22 19.66 3.34
CA ALA A 196 19.91 20.65 2.53
C ALA A 196 18.96 21.37 1.56
N SER A 197 18.14 20.62 0.82
CA SER A 197 17.12 21.18 -0.08
C SER A 197 16.15 22.11 0.67
N SER A 198 15.74 21.76 1.89
CA SER A 198 14.83 22.58 2.70
C SER A 198 15.44 23.91 3.17
N ILE A 199 16.76 23.96 3.41
CA ILE A 199 17.49 25.22 3.67
C ILE A 199 17.41 26.14 2.44
N LEU A 200 17.66 25.61 1.23
CA LEU A 200 17.55 26.38 -0.02
C LEU A 200 16.10 26.88 -0.24
N LYS A 201 15.10 26.03 0.03
CA LYS A 201 13.68 26.40 -0.08
C LYS A 201 13.32 27.52 0.92
N TRP A 202 13.86 27.49 2.14
CA TRP A 202 13.68 28.54 3.15
C TRP A 202 14.18 29.90 2.63
N VAL A 203 15.37 29.94 2.03
CA VAL A 203 15.95 31.17 1.43
C VAL A 203 15.05 31.74 0.34
N VAL A 204 14.60 30.90 -0.60
CA VAL A 204 13.74 31.31 -1.72
C VAL A 204 12.39 31.85 -1.25
N ILE A 205 11.74 31.16 -0.31
CA ILE A 205 10.43 31.56 0.24
C ILE A 205 10.56 32.84 1.07
N HIS A 206 11.60 32.95 1.91
CA HIS A 206 11.83 34.14 2.73
C HIS A 206 12.16 35.38 1.90
N HIS A 207 12.94 35.24 0.82
CA HIS A 207 13.18 36.35 -0.12
C HIS A 207 11.87 36.81 -0.80
N SER A 208 11.08 35.87 -1.32
CA SER A 208 9.81 36.14 -2.00
C SER A 208 8.80 36.86 -1.08
N TYR A 209 8.70 36.42 0.17
CA TYR A 209 7.84 37.05 1.19
C TYR A 209 8.29 38.49 1.51
N ASN A 210 9.60 38.75 1.56
CA ASN A 210 10.14 40.07 1.82
C ASN A 210 9.98 41.04 0.63
N GLN A 211 10.06 40.58 -0.62
CA GLN A 211 9.71 41.41 -1.78
C GLN A 211 8.22 41.80 -1.77
N ASN A 212 7.34 40.85 -1.47
CA ASN A 212 5.89 41.11 -1.40
C ASN A 212 5.53 42.11 -0.28
N LYS A 213 6.26 42.12 0.84
CA LYS A 213 6.13 43.18 1.86
C LYS A 213 6.67 44.54 1.39
N GLY A 214 7.77 44.57 0.64
CA GLY A 214 8.36 45.82 0.13
C GLY A 214 7.43 46.63 -0.80
N ASN A 215 6.53 45.95 -1.52
CA ASN A 215 5.53 46.60 -2.38
C ASN A 215 4.24 47.00 -1.64
N GLY A 216 4.09 46.62 -0.36
CA GLY A 216 2.93 46.92 0.47
C GLY A 216 3.05 48.26 1.21
N LYS A 217 2.88 49.37 0.47
CA LYS A 217 2.81 50.79 0.90
C LYS A 217 3.13 51.12 2.37
N GLU A 218 4.04 52.07 2.54
CA GLU A 218 3.99 53.03 3.64
C GLU A 218 2.69 53.86 3.56
N GLU A 219 1.69 53.60 4.42
CA GLU A 219 0.63 54.58 4.71
C GLU A 219 0.76 55.08 6.14
N ALA A 220 1.24 56.32 6.26
CA ALA A 220 1.58 56.92 7.53
C ALA A 220 0.34 57.20 8.40
N LYS A 221 0.37 56.72 9.64
CA LYS A 221 -0.44 57.28 10.73
C LYS A 221 0.46 57.71 11.88
N LYS A 222 0.74 59.01 11.94
CA LYS A 222 1.09 59.66 13.21
C LYS A 222 -0.12 59.52 14.13
N GLY A 223 0.10 59.03 15.34
CA GLY A 223 -0.89 58.88 16.41
C GLY A 223 -0.17 58.93 17.74
N ASP A 224 -0.78 59.55 18.74
CA ASP A 224 -0.07 60.02 19.93
C ASP A 224 0.24 58.94 20.99
N ALA A 225 1.14 59.27 21.91
CA ALA A 225 1.75 58.32 22.83
C ALA A 225 0.88 57.94 24.05
N ASN A 226 1.01 56.68 24.51
CA ASN A 226 1.18 56.38 25.93
C ASN A 226 1.75 54.96 26.19
N PRO A 227 2.93 54.79 26.81
CA PRO A 227 3.49 53.47 27.12
C PRO A 227 3.03 52.96 28.50
N LYS A 228 2.06 52.03 28.53
CA LYS A 228 1.86 51.16 29.70
C LYS A 228 2.72 49.91 29.55
N LYS A 229 3.54 49.62 30.57
CA LYS A 229 4.31 48.39 30.67
C LYS A 229 3.46 47.30 31.33
N ASP A 230 3.12 46.26 30.57
CA ASP A 230 2.81 44.94 31.11
C ASP A 230 4.10 44.08 31.08
N PRO A 231 4.22 43.03 31.94
CA PRO A 231 5.49 42.35 32.18
C PRO A 231 5.97 41.51 30.99
N GLU A 232 7.30 41.45 30.84
CA GLU A 232 7.97 40.79 29.71
C GLU A 232 7.74 39.28 29.69
N THR A 233 6.96 38.81 28.72
CA THR A 233 7.22 37.49 28.11
C THR A 233 8.30 37.70 27.07
N THR A 234 9.56 37.47 27.44
CA THR A 234 10.69 37.55 26.51
C THR A 234 10.67 36.35 25.58
N ASP A 235 9.93 36.44 24.47
CA ASP A 235 10.14 35.56 23.33
C ASP A 235 11.63 35.64 22.93
N PRO A 236 12.36 34.51 22.88
CA PRO A 236 13.78 34.52 22.58
C PRO A 236 14.00 35.05 21.17
N LYS A 237 14.71 36.18 21.08
CA LYS A 237 14.99 36.86 19.81
C LYS A 237 15.69 35.86 18.86
N PRO A 238 15.18 35.62 17.64
CA PRO A 238 15.62 34.50 16.82
C PRO A 238 17.10 34.62 16.47
N GLN A 239 17.81 33.48 16.51
CA GLN A 239 19.25 33.41 16.32
C GLN A 239 19.62 33.72 14.86
N GLY A 240 20.56 34.65 14.66
CA GLY A 240 21.18 34.87 13.35
C GLY A 240 22.19 33.77 13.05
N LEU A 241 22.01 33.06 11.94
CA LEU A 241 22.91 32.04 11.43
C LEU A 241 23.80 32.59 10.31
N SER A 242 24.94 31.93 10.10
CA SER A 242 25.92 32.29 9.07
C SER A 242 25.43 31.95 7.66
N GLY A 243 25.87 32.72 6.66
CA GLY A 243 25.67 32.38 5.25
C GLY A 243 26.29 31.03 4.86
N GLN A 244 27.34 30.60 5.57
CA GLN A 244 28.01 29.31 5.40
C GLN A 244 27.05 28.11 5.50
N LEU A 245 25.95 28.24 6.24
CA LEU A 245 24.88 27.23 6.31
C LEU A 245 24.25 26.97 4.92
N VAL A 246 24.12 28.02 4.10
CA VAL A 246 23.64 27.95 2.73
C VAL A 246 24.73 27.42 1.80
N ASP A 247 25.99 27.81 1.99
CA ASP A 247 27.11 27.28 1.22
C ASP A 247 27.25 25.75 1.40
N THR A 248 27.15 25.25 2.63
CA THR A 248 27.14 23.81 2.93
C THR A 248 25.91 23.11 2.34
N ALA A 249 24.72 23.70 2.45
CA ALA A 249 23.51 23.16 1.82
C ALA A 249 23.62 23.13 0.28
N CYS A 250 24.24 24.15 -0.33
CA CYS A 250 24.55 24.18 -1.75
C CYS A 250 25.52 23.06 -2.14
N LYS A 251 26.64 22.88 -1.42
CA LYS A 251 27.59 21.77 -1.65
C LYS A 251 26.87 20.41 -1.68
N VAL A 252 26.08 20.10 -0.65
CA VAL A 252 25.30 18.84 -0.56
C VAL A 252 24.35 18.67 -1.75
N CYS A 253 23.63 19.73 -2.11
CA CYS A 253 22.69 19.71 -3.23
C CYS A 253 23.39 19.67 -4.62
N GLN A 254 24.63 20.15 -4.73
CA GLN A 254 25.45 20.04 -5.94
C GLN A 254 26.01 18.62 -6.08
N ALA A 255 26.60 18.05 -5.02
CA ALA A 255 27.12 16.68 -5.02
C ALA A 255 26.03 15.65 -5.36
N TYR A 256 24.80 15.82 -4.85
CA TYR A 256 23.66 14.99 -5.23
C TYR A 256 23.33 15.03 -6.73
N LEU A 257 23.45 16.20 -7.38
CA LEU A 257 23.22 16.30 -8.82
C LEU A 257 24.38 15.67 -9.61
N GLY A 258 25.63 15.84 -9.17
CA GLY A 258 26.78 15.17 -9.77
C GLY A 258 26.67 13.65 -9.73
N GLN A 259 26.21 13.07 -8.61
CA GLN A 259 25.92 11.63 -8.49
C GLN A 259 24.85 11.13 -9.49
N LEU A 260 23.86 11.97 -9.82
CA LEU A 260 22.84 11.66 -10.85
C LEU A 260 23.36 11.85 -12.29
N GLU A 261 24.33 12.74 -12.48
CA GLU A 261 25.04 12.97 -13.75
C GLU A 261 26.28 12.04 -13.89
N HIS A 262 26.54 11.18 -12.88
CA HIS A 262 27.64 10.22 -12.75
C HIS A 262 29.06 10.81 -12.72
N GLU A 263 29.17 12.04 -12.21
CA GLU A 263 30.45 12.75 -12.02
C GLU A 263 31.36 12.11 -10.95
N ASP A 264 30.79 11.27 -10.07
CA ASP A 264 31.46 10.63 -8.93
C ASP A 264 32.24 9.34 -9.27
N ILE A 265 32.08 8.79 -10.48
CA ILE A 265 32.69 7.50 -10.87
C ILE A 265 34.24 7.55 -10.91
N ASP A 266 34.81 8.69 -11.33
CA ASP A 266 36.26 8.88 -11.42
C ASP A 266 36.88 9.52 -10.15
N GLU A 267 36.06 9.84 -9.13
CA GLU A 267 36.56 10.33 -7.84
C GLU A 267 37.01 9.17 -6.95
N SER A 268 38.18 9.33 -6.31
CA SER A 268 38.64 8.40 -5.29
C SER A 268 37.83 8.56 -3.98
N GLU A 269 37.71 7.50 -3.18
CA GLU A 269 37.05 7.53 -1.85
C GLU A 269 37.65 8.60 -0.89
N THR A 270 38.84 9.13 -1.20
CA THR A 270 39.53 10.17 -0.42
C THR A 270 39.50 11.57 -1.06
N SER A 271 38.85 11.78 -2.21
CA SER A 271 38.76 13.10 -2.88
C SER A 271 37.41 13.80 -2.75
N ALA A 272 36.31 13.07 -2.53
CA ALA A 272 35.02 13.69 -2.26
C ALA A 272 35.02 14.35 -0.86
N GLU A 273 34.76 15.65 -0.77
CA GLU A 273 34.61 16.39 0.50
C GLU A 273 33.27 16.04 1.20
N ALA A 274 33.09 14.78 1.58
CA ALA A 274 31.94 14.32 2.35
C ALA A 274 31.96 14.91 3.76
N LEU A 275 30.88 15.60 4.15
CA LEU A 275 30.72 16.16 5.49
C LEU A 275 30.81 15.05 6.55
N SER A 276 31.58 15.32 7.60
CA SER A 276 31.68 14.45 8.77
C SER A 276 30.36 14.35 9.54
N GLU A 277 30.22 13.34 10.38
CA GLU A 277 29.00 13.15 11.20
C GLU A 277 28.72 14.35 12.13
N ASP A 278 29.76 15.02 12.64
CA ASP A 278 29.61 16.21 13.48
C ASP A 278 29.13 17.44 12.68
N GLU A 279 29.64 17.63 11.44
CA GLU A 279 29.15 18.66 10.52
C GLU A 279 27.70 18.39 10.09
N TRP A 280 27.32 17.13 9.88
CA TRP A 280 25.93 16.75 9.65
C TRP A 280 25.04 17.07 10.86
N ASN A 281 25.50 16.79 12.08
CA ASN A 281 24.75 17.06 13.30
C ASN A 281 24.51 18.57 13.49
N ASP A 282 25.52 19.42 13.28
CA ASP A 282 25.38 20.88 13.31
C ASP A 282 24.44 21.39 12.20
N LEU A 283 24.62 20.94 10.96
CA LEU A 283 23.76 21.29 9.83
C LEU A 283 22.29 20.95 10.09
N ILE A 284 22.02 19.78 10.68
CA ILE A 284 20.67 19.33 11.07
C ILE A 284 20.10 20.18 12.22
N GLN A 285 20.91 20.52 13.23
CA GLN A 285 20.50 21.37 14.34
C GLN A 285 20.16 22.81 13.88
N GLN A 286 20.97 23.38 13.00
CA GLN A 286 20.73 24.70 12.39
C GLN A 286 19.49 24.69 11.48
N TYR A 287 19.32 23.64 10.66
CA TYR A 287 18.11 23.41 9.85
C TYR A 287 16.82 23.41 10.70
N TYR A 288 16.77 22.62 11.78
CA TYR A 288 15.59 22.58 12.64
C TYR A 288 15.32 23.94 13.29
N SER A 289 16.37 24.66 13.68
CA SER A 289 16.26 26.01 14.25
C SER A 289 15.60 27.00 13.27
N LEU A 290 15.95 26.94 11.98
CA LEU A 290 15.28 27.74 10.92
C LEU A 290 13.82 27.33 10.70
N VAL A 291 13.55 26.03 10.62
CA VAL A 291 12.23 25.48 10.23
C VAL A 291 11.21 25.56 11.36
N HIS A 292 11.65 25.64 12.61
CA HIS A 292 10.79 25.97 13.76
C HIS A 292 10.66 27.48 14.02
N GLY A 293 11.39 28.34 13.30
CA GLY A 293 11.31 29.80 13.43
C GLY A 293 12.16 30.39 14.55
N ASN A 294 13.01 29.57 15.20
CA ASN A 294 13.92 29.98 16.26
C ASN A 294 15.17 30.71 15.73
N ALA A 295 15.40 30.68 14.41
CA ALA A 295 16.57 31.25 13.75
C ALA A 295 16.25 31.85 12.37
N PHE A 296 17.16 32.67 11.85
CA PHE A 296 17.13 33.23 10.50
C PHE A 296 18.53 33.23 9.87
N ILE A 297 18.62 33.18 8.54
CA ILE A 297 19.90 33.26 7.82
C ILE A 297 20.25 34.72 7.52
N SER A 298 21.41 35.16 8.02
CA SER A 298 21.99 36.48 7.76
C SER A 298 22.33 36.66 6.27
N GLU A 299 22.10 37.84 5.70
CA GLU A 299 22.36 38.14 4.27
C GLU A 299 21.74 37.17 3.24
N SER A 300 20.70 36.41 3.60
CA SER A 300 20.02 35.43 2.74
C SER A 300 19.54 35.93 1.36
N ARG A 301 19.55 37.24 1.10
CA ARG A 301 19.27 37.82 -0.22
C ARG A 301 20.36 37.54 -1.25
N SER A 302 21.64 37.48 -0.86
CA SER A 302 22.75 37.22 -1.80
C SER A 302 22.64 35.83 -2.43
N TYR A 303 22.28 34.84 -1.61
CA TYR A 303 22.14 33.43 -2.00
C TYR A 303 20.89 33.12 -2.84
N PHE A 304 19.94 34.05 -2.98
CA PHE A 304 18.64 33.77 -3.61
C PHE A 304 18.75 33.17 -5.02
N SER A 305 19.60 33.76 -5.88
CA SER A 305 19.75 33.29 -7.27
C SER A 305 20.38 31.90 -7.36
N GLN A 306 21.32 31.58 -6.47
CA GLN A 306 21.97 30.27 -6.38
C GLN A 306 20.98 29.21 -5.89
N CYS A 307 20.27 29.49 -4.79
CA CYS A 307 19.26 28.61 -4.21
C CYS A 307 18.14 28.29 -5.22
N GLN A 308 17.61 29.32 -5.90
CA GLN A 308 16.56 29.14 -6.90
C GLN A 308 17.02 28.30 -8.09
N THR A 309 18.23 28.55 -8.60
CA THR A 309 18.79 27.79 -9.74
C THR A 309 18.98 26.32 -9.37
N LEU A 310 19.53 26.06 -8.18
CA LEU A 310 19.82 24.72 -7.68
C LEU A 310 18.53 23.92 -7.38
N LEU A 311 17.52 24.57 -6.79
CA LEU A 311 16.19 23.98 -6.60
C LEU A 311 15.47 23.67 -7.91
N ASN A 312 15.62 24.52 -8.94
CA ASN A 312 15.05 24.25 -10.25
C ASN A 312 15.65 22.98 -10.87
N LYS A 313 16.98 22.78 -10.76
CA LYS A 313 17.63 21.52 -11.14
C LYS A 313 17.08 20.32 -10.36
N ILE A 314 17.06 20.39 -9.02
CA ILE A 314 16.54 19.31 -8.15
C ILE A 314 15.09 18.95 -8.51
N THR A 315 14.23 19.94 -8.75
CA THR A 315 12.82 19.72 -9.09
C THR A 315 12.66 18.99 -10.44
N SER A 316 13.60 19.16 -11.37
CA SER A 316 13.56 18.46 -12.67
C SER A 316 13.92 16.96 -12.58
N VAL A 317 14.69 16.56 -11.56
CA VAL A 317 15.13 15.16 -11.35
C VAL A 317 14.36 14.44 -10.24
N ASN A 318 13.86 15.15 -9.23
CA ASN A 318 13.05 14.62 -8.14
C ASN A 318 11.60 15.14 -8.19
N PRO A 319 10.64 14.33 -8.69
CA PRO A 319 9.22 14.69 -8.75
C PRO A 319 8.57 14.99 -7.39
N GLN A 320 9.18 14.61 -6.27
CA GLN A 320 8.61 14.76 -4.92
C GLN A 320 9.01 16.06 -4.21
N THR A 321 9.85 16.88 -4.86
CA THR A 321 10.38 18.14 -4.29
C THR A 321 9.30 19.09 -3.75
N GLU A 322 8.08 19.06 -4.30
CA GLU A 322 6.92 19.80 -3.78
C GLU A 322 6.34 19.16 -2.50
N ILE A 323 6.02 17.86 -2.52
CA ILE A 323 5.34 17.17 -1.41
C ILE A 323 6.21 17.04 -0.15
N ASP A 324 7.54 17.07 -0.30
CA ASP A 324 8.51 17.16 0.80
C ASP A 324 8.32 18.41 1.68
N GLY A 325 7.76 19.48 1.09
CA GLY A 325 7.62 20.78 1.73
C GLY A 325 8.93 21.32 2.27
N LEU A 326 8.91 21.71 3.56
CA LEU A 326 10.02 22.35 4.29
C LEU A 326 10.44 21.61 5.56
N ARG A 327 9.70 20.57 5.98
CA ARG A 327 9.79 20.03 7.35
C ARG A 327 10.48 18.68 7.48
N ASN A 328 10.86 18.05 6.36
CA ASN A 328 11.53 16.74 6.33
C ASN A 328 10.86 15.72 7.26
N ILE A 329 9.53 15.65 7.18
CA ILE A 329 8.69 14.79 8.01
C ILE A 329 8.70 13.40 7.41
N TRP A 330 8.89 12.38 8.25
CA TRP A 330 8.80 10.99 7.84
C TRP A 330 7.89 10.17 8.75
N ILE A 331 7.22 9.20 8.13
CA ILE A 331 6.15 8.42 8.74
C ILE A 331 6.62 6.98 8.93
N ILE A 332 7.15 6.67 10.12
CA ILE A 332 7.51 5.29 10.51
C ILE A 332 6.23 4.43 10.59
N LYS A 333 6.22 3.29 9.89
CA LYS A 333 5.14 2.28 9.93
C LYS A 333 5.70 0.89 10.26
N PRO A 334 5.30 0.22 11.35
CA PRO A 334 5.73 -1.15 11.63
C PRO A 334 5.18 -2.14 10.60
N ALA A 335 6.00 -3.11 10.20
CA ALA A 335 5.74 -4.08 9.14
C ALA A 335 4.55 -5.01 9.43
N ALA A 336 4.19 -5.18 10.71
CA ALA A 336 3.01 -5.91 11.16
C ALA A 336 2.10 -5.06 12.05
N LYS A 337 0.88 -5.55 12.32
CA LYS A 337 -0.11 -5.01 13.27
C LYS A 337 -0.71 -3.60 13.01
N SER A 338 -0.23 -2.78 12.07
CA SER A 338 -0.75 -1.40 11.85
C SER A 338 -2.21 -1.30 11.32
N ARG A 339 -3.20 -1.70 12.13
CA ARG A 339 -4.66 -1.61 11.91
C ARG A 339 -5.26 -0.25 12.33
N GLY A 340 -4.50 0.84 12.22
CA GLY A 340 -4.89 2.15 12.75
C GLY A 340 -4.93 2.22 14.29
N ARG A 341 -4.33 1.25 14.99
CA ARG A 341 -4.13 1.27 16.45
C ARG A 341 -2.62 1.29 16.73
N GLY A 342 -2.19 2.18 17.61
CA GLY A 342 -0.78 2.48 17.84
C GLY A 342 -0.14 1.57 18.89
N GLU A 343 0.41 0.43 18.46
CA GLU A 343 1.25 -0.44 19.28
C GLU A 343 2.54 -0.78 18.51
N PHE A 344 3.69 -0.33 19.01
CA PHE A 344 4.98 -0.49 18.35
C PHE A 344 5.65 -1.82 18.72
N THR A 345 5.65 -2.79 17.81
CA THR A 345 6.58 -3.94 17.82
C THR A 345 6.86 -4.41 16.39
N GLY A 346 8.09 -4.23 15.90
CA GLY A 346 8.58 -4.77 14.63
C GLY A 346 8.99 -3.73 13.58
N LEU A 347 9.99 -4.12 12.77
CA LEU A 347 10.68 -3.41 11.68
C LEU A 347 9.86 -2.31 10.98
N GLY A 348 10.45 -1.13 10.80
CA GLY A 348 9.81 0.03 10.19
C GLY A 348 9.96 0.09 8.65
N LEU A 349 8.92 0.59 7.99
CA LEU A 349 9.03 1.33 6.74
C LEU A 349 9.02 2.83 7.07
N LEU A 350 9.93 3.62 6.52
CA LEU A 350 9.87 5.08 6.48
C LEU A 350 9.30 5.54 5.13
N THR A 351 8.39 6.51 5.12
CA THR A 351 7.87 7.20 3.92
C THR A 351 7.74 8.69 4.24
N VAL A 352 7.88 9.55 3.24
CA VAL A 352 7.35 10.93 3.30
C VAL A 352 5.82 10.86 3.38
#